data_AF-A0A223CXY1-F1
#
_entry.id   AF-A0A223CXY1-F1
#
_cell.length_a   1.000
_cell.length_b   1.000
_cell.length_c   1.000
_cell.angle_alpha   90.00
_cell.angle_beta   90.00
_cell.angle_gamma   90.00
#
_symmetry.space_group_name_H-M   'P 1'
#
loop_
_entity.id
_entity.type
_entity.pdbx_description
1 polymer ?
#
loop_
_entity_poly.entity_id
_entity_poly.type
_entity_poly.pdbx_seq_one_letter_code
_entity_poly.pdbx_strand_id
1 'polypeptide(L)'
;MTLLQELSTAKGEKTQASNINVATQCLASPTRLEEIAAGLHHPETDAALIADCAEVFTKVAEERPELVVPYADALLPLLTHKTTRARWEAMHAIALIAHLIAERITPLLPTLRTIIEHDKSVIVRDYAVETLSNYAKAGGETAHLAHPLLREALTLWVGKHRARALKGLANVVTHLPSLAFEMSGLVEDYLQDAKGVVKKAAKELQKACQNAH
;
A
#
# COMPACT_ATOMS: atom_id res chain seq x y z
N MET A 1 1.52 -29.56 12.84
CA MET A 1 2.05 -29.15 11.53
C MET A 1 2.11 -27.64 11.56
N THR A 2 3.19 -27.03 11.07
CA THR A 2 3.35 -25.56 11.10
C THR A 2 2.64 -24.98 9.87
N LEU A 3 1.94 -23.85 10.00
CA LEU A 3 1.36 -23.13 8.86
C LEU A 3 2.43 -22.72 7.85
N LEU A 4 3.66 -22.49 8.28
CA LEU A 4 4.77 -22.19 7.38
C LEU A 4 5.04 -23.34 6.39
N GLN A 5 4.83 -24.59 6.78
CA GLN A 5 4.94 -25.76 5.89
C GLN A 5 3.78 -25.86 4.90
N GLU A 6 2.68 -25.14 5.14
CA GLU A 6 1.51 -25.10 4.26
C GLU A 6 1.62 -24.00 3.19
N LEU A 7 2.64 -23.14 3.22
CA LEU A 7 2.84 -22.07 2.24
C LEU A 7 3.33 -22.60 0.89
N SER A 8 3.06 -21.84 -0.17
CA SER A 8 3.32 -22.25 -1.55
C SER A 8 4.77 -22.69 -1.79
N THR A 9 5.75 -21.91 -1.32
CA THR A 9 7.19 -22.25 -1.45
C THR A 9 7.52 -23.54 -0.72
N ALA A 10 7.04 -23.70 0.52
CA ALA A 10 7.28 -24.91 1.32
C ALA A 10 6.68 -26.17 0.68
N LYS A 11 5.57 -26.02 -0.06
CA LYS A 11 4.92 -27.10 -0.82
C LYS A 11 5.45 -27.29 -2.23
N GLY A 12 6.40 -26.46 -2.69
CA GLY A 12 6.93 -26.51 -4.06
C GLY A 12 5.93 -26.05 -5.13
N GLU A 13 4.91 -25.30 -4.74
CA GLU A 13 3.87 -24.80 -5.63
C GLU A 13 4.30 -23.49 -6.32
N LYS A 14 3.98 -23.36 -7.60
CA LYS A 14 4.26 -22.13 -8.37
C LYS A 14 3.17 -21.06 -8.24
N THR A 15 2.03 -21.41 -7.65
CA THR A 15 0.85 -20.53 -7.56
C THR A 15 0.65 -20.04 -6.13
N GLN A 16 -0.12 -18.96 -5.96
CA GLN A 16 -0.51 -18.42 -4.65
C GLN A 16 -1.63 -19.22 -3.95
N ALA A 17 -2.07 -20.36 -4.48
CA ALA A 17 -3.24 -21.09 -3.98
C ALA A 17 -3.09 -21.51 -2.51
N SER A 18 -1.92 -22.02 -2.13
CA SER A 18 -1.64 -22.38 -0.75
C SER A 18 -1.57 -21.17 0.19
N ASN A 19 -0.97 -20.07 -0.25
CA ASN A 19 -0.95 -18.82 0.52
C ASN A 19 -2.37 -18.27 0.76
N ILE A 20 -3.26 -18.31 -0.25
CA ILE A 20 -4.67 -17.93 -0.10
C ILE A 20 -5.38 -18.83 0.92
N ASN A 21 -5.15 -20.14 0.87
CA ASN A 21 -5.75 -21.06 1.83
C ASN A 21 -5.28 -20.77 3.26
N VAL A 22 -3.98 -20.52 3.46
CA VAL A 22 -3.43 -20.11 4.76
C VAL A 22 -4.03 -18.77 5.23
N ALA A 23 -4.25 -17.81 4.33
CA ALA A 23 -4.94 -16.56 4.65
C ALA A 23 -6.38 -16.80 5.11
N THR A 24 -7.15 -17.67 4.44
CA THR A 24 -8.49 -18.08 4.87
C THR A 24 -8.48 -18.70 6.27
N GLN A 25 -7.49 -19.54 6.55
CA GLN A 25 -7.31 -20.12 7.88
C GLN A 25 -7.01 -19.04 8.94
N CYS A 26 -6.22 -18.02 8.60
CA CYS A 26 -5.95 -16.88 9.48
C CYS A 26 -7.18 -16.00 9.70
N LEU A 27 -8.01 -15.77 8.67
CA LEU A 27 -9.29 -15.06 8.81
C LEU A 27 -10.25 -15.78 9.75
N ALA A 28 -10.28 -17.12 9.68
CA ALA A 28 -11.09 -17.96 10.57
C ALA A 28 -10.52 -18.06 12.00
N SER A 29 -9.21 -17.87 12.18
CA SER A 29 -8.54 -17.96 13.49
C SER A 29 -7.35 -16.98 13.55
N PRO A 30 -7.59 -15.69 13.88
CA PRO A 30 -6.58 -14.65 13.77
C PRO A 30 -5.29 -14.86 14.56
N THR A 31 -5.32 -15.62 15.66
CA THR A 31 -4.11 -15.97 16.43
C THR A 31 -3.06 -16.71 15.60
N ARG A 32 -3.45 -17.34 14.50
CA ARG A 32 -2.55 -18.00 13.55
C ARG A 32 -1.61 -17.04 12.83
N LEU A 33 -1.94 -15.75 12.77
CA LEU A 33 -1.07 -14.73 12.20
C LEU A 33 0.24 -14.58 12.98
N GLU A 34 0.29 -14.96 14.26
CA GLU A 34 1.53 -14.95 15.05
C GLU A 34 2.59 -15.85 14.44
N GLU A 35 2.19 -17.03 13.95
CA GLU A 35 3.09 -17.97 13.29
C GLU A 35 3.59 -17.43 11.94
N ILE A 36 2.69 -16.82 11.16
CA ILE A 36 3.05 -16.19 9.88
C ILE A 36 3.99 -15.00 10.10
N ALA A 37 3.76 -14.20 11.15
CA ALA A 37 4.63 -13.09 11.52
C ALA A 37 6.04 -13.57 11.89
N ALA A 38 6.15 -14.67 12.63
CA ALA A 38 7.44 -15.27 12.97
C ALA A 38 8.23 -15.65 11.70
N GLY A 39 7.54 -16.10 10.65
CA GLY A 39 8.13 -16.41 9.35
C GLY A 39 8.77 -15.21 8.64
N LEU A 40 8.35 -13.97 8.90
CA LEU A 40 8.88 -12.77 8.22
C LEU A 40 10.34 -12.45 8.59
N HIS A 41 10.80 -12.89 9.76
CA HIS A 41 12.11 -12.51 10.33
C HIS A 41 12.96 -13.68 10.80
N HIS A 42 12.46 -14.91 10.69
CA HIS A 42 13.22 -16.06 11.16
C HIS A 42 14.53 -16.22 10.35
N PRO A 43 15.70 -16.34 11.00
CA PRO A 43 17.00 -16.36 10.31
C PRO A 43 17.16 -17.45 9.25
N GLU A 44 16.44 -18.57 9.41
CA GLU A 44 16.47 -19.70 8.50
C GLU A 44 15.44 -19.60 7.36
N THR A 45 14.56 -18.59 7.39
CA THR A 45 13.56 -18.41 6.34
C THR A 45 14.19 -17.78 5.11
N ASP A 46 14.07 -18.44 3.97
CA ASP A 46 14.52 -17.88 2.70
C ASP A 46 13.61 -16.75 2.19
N ALA A 47 14.11 -16.00 1.20
CA ALA A 47 13.40 -14.84 0.69
C ALA A 47 12.08 -15.15 -0.04
N ALA A 48 11.87 -16.39 -0.51
CA ALA A 48 10.63 -16.81 -1.14
C ALA A 48 9.56 -17.11 -0.09
N LEU A 49 9.94 -17.78 1.00
CA LEU A 49 9.06 -18.03 2.14
C LEU A 49 8.70 -16.73 2.89
N ILE A 50 9.64 -15.78 3.04
CA ILE A 50 9.32 -14.42 3.54
C ILE A 50 8.24 -13.76 2.68
N ALA A 51 8.37 -13.86 1.35
CA ALA A 51 7.40 -13.29 0.44
C ALA A 51 6.03 -13.97 0.53
N ASP A 52 5.98 -15.29 0.72
CA ASP A 52 4.72 -16.02 0.96
C ASP A 52 4.06 -15.58 2.28
N CYS A 53 4.84 -15.39 3.34
CA CYS A 53 4.32 -14.88 4.61
C CYS A 53 3.73 -13.47 4.44
N ALA A 54 4.43 -12.58 3.73
CA ALA A 54 3.93 -11.24 3.43
C ALA A 54 2.67 -11.28 2.55
N GLU A 55 2.58 -12.20 1.58
CA GLU A 55 1.39 -12.41 0.74
C GLU A 55 0.18 -12.85 1.57
N VAL A 56 0.37 -13.70 2.59
CA VAL A 56 -0.71 -14.04 3.53
C VAL A 56 -1.23 -12.79 4.23
N PHE A 57 -0.35 -11.90 4.73
CA PHE A 57 -0.78 -10.63 5.33
C PHE A 57 -1.51 -9.74 4.33
N THR A 58 -1.06 -9.69 3.07
CA THR A 58 -1.79 -9.00 1.99
C THR A 58 -3.21 -9.54 1.87
N LYS A 59 -3.38 -10.86 1.74
CA LYS A 59 -4.70 -11.49 1.58
C LYS A 59 -5.61 -11.31 2.79
N VAL A 60 -5.05 -11.33 3.98
CA VAL A 60 -5.82 -11.02 5.19
C VAL A 60 -6.21 -9.54 5.23
N ALA A 61 -5.32 -8.63 4.85
CA ALA A 61 -5.61 -7.19 4.83
C ALA A 61 -6.60 -6.78 3.73
N GLU A 62 -6.69 -7.53 2.63
CA GLU A 62 -7.71 -7.34 1.58
C GLU A 62 -9.14 -7.50 2.15
N GLU A 63 -9.32 -8.38 3.14
CA GLU A 63 -10.64 -8.63 3.77
C GLU A 63 -10.82 -7.96 5.14
N ARG A 64 -9.81 -8.03 6.01
CA ARG A 64 -9.84 -7.59 7.41
C ARG A 64 -8.53 -6.87 7.79
N PRO A 65 -8.31 -5.64 7.30
CA PRO A 65 -7.07 -4.88 7.52
C PRO A 65 -6.72 -4.68 9.00
N GLU A 66 -7.72 -4.58 9.87
CA GLU A 66 -7.53 -4.42 11.32
C GLU A 66 -6.79 -5.59 11.97
N LEU A 67 -6.87 -6.81 11.40
CA LEU A 67 -6.16 -7.98 11.91
C LEU A 67 -4.65 -7.93 11.63
N VAL A 68 -4.23 -7.12 10.64
CA VAL A 68 -2.83 -7.00 10.23
C VAL A 68 -2.11 -5.87 10.96
N VAL A 69 -2.86 -4.89 11.51
CA VAL A 69 -2.31 -3.75 12.26
C VAL A 69 -1.30 -4.13 13.35
N PRO A 70 -1.54 -5.16 14.20
CA PRO A 70 -0.58 -5.56 15.23
C PRO A 70 0.78 -6.01 14.67
N TYR A 71 0.81 -6.45 13.41
CA TYR A 71 1.99 -7.00 12.73
C TYR A 71 2.68 -5.98 11.82
N ALA A 72 2.25 -4.72 11.83
CA ALA A 72 2.85 -3.69 10.97
C ALA A 72 4.36 -3.55 11.20
N ASP A 73 4.84 -3.61 12.43
CA ASP A 73 6.29 -3.49 12.73
C ASP A 73 7.10 -4.65 12.16
N ALA A 74 6.48 -5.80 11.91
CA ALA A 74 7.13 -6.92 11.24
C ALA A 74 7.16 -6.76 9.70
N LEU A 75 6.17 -6.06 9.14
CA LEU A 75 6.09 -5.81 7.69
C LEU A 75 6.96 -4.64 7.25
N LEU A 76 7.07 -3.57 8.05
CA LEU A 76 7.76 -2.33 7.69
C LEU A 76 9.24 -2.53 7.29
N PRO A 77 10.06 -3.37 7.96
CA PRO A 77 11.44 -3.61 7.53
C PRO A 77 11.55 -4.24 6.13
N LEU A 78 10.49 -4.95 5.68
CA LEU A 78 10.49 -5.62 4.39
C LEU A 78 10.30 -4.66 3.20
N LEU A 79 9.92 -3.41 3.44
CA LEU A 79 9.76 -2.40 2.39
C LEU A 79 11.07 -2.09 1.65
N THR A 80 12.21 -2.39 2.27
CA THR A 80 13.55 -2.25 1.67
C THR A 80 14.27 -3.60 1.52
N HIS A 81 13.53 -4.72 1.56
CA HIS A 81 14.11 -6.05 1.41
C HIS A 81 14.83 -6.23 0.06
N LYS A 82 15.88 -7.06 0.02
CA LYS A 82 16.68 -7.26 -1.20
C LYS A 82 15.87 -7.85 -2.37
N THR A 83 14.88 -8.70 -2.09
CA THR A 83 14.05 -9.32 -3.12
C THR A 83 12.80 -8.51 -3.42
N THR A 84 12.52 -8.33 -4.72
CA THR A 84 11.37 -7.54 -5.19
C THR A 84 10.03 -8.10 -4.74
N ARG A 85 9.87 -9.44 -4.71
CA ARG A 85 8.60 -10.08 -4.29
C ARG A 85 8.28 -9.76 -2.84
N ALA A 86 9.25 -9.87 -1.93
CA ALA A 86 9.05 -9.52 -0.52
C ALA A 86 8.71 -8.03 -0.34
N ARG A 87 9.41 -7.13 -1.05
CA ARG A 87 9.08 -5.68 -1.02
C ARG A 87 7.67 -5.40 -1.51
N TRP A 88 7.27 -6.04 -2.62
CA TRP A 88 5.94 -5.86 -3.17
C TRP A 88 4.88 -6.32 -2.16
N GLU A 89 4.93 -7.57 -1.72
CA GLU A 89 3.89 -8.10 -0.83
C GLU A 89 3.79 -7.30 0.47
N ALA A 90 4.94 -6.99 1.10
CA ALA A 90 4.94 -6.15 2.29
C ALA A 90 4.38 -4.75 2.02
N MET A 91 4.76 -4.10 0.92
CA MET A 91 4.23 -2.77 0.58
C MET A 91 2.73 -2.81 0.30
N HIS A 92 2.21 -3.89 -0.30
CA HIS A 92 0.78 -4.04 -0.54
C HIS A 92 0.00 -4.19 0.77
N ALA A 93 0.43 -5.08 1.67
CA ALA A 93 -0.15 -5.21 3.00
C ALA A 93 -0.12 -3.88 3.77
N ILE A 94 1.02 -3.17 3.76
CA ILE A 94 1.17 -1.86 4.39
C ILE A 94 0.23 -0.82 3.76
N ALA A 95 0.08 -0.79 2.43
CA ALA A 95 -0.81 0.14 1.76
C ALA A 95 -2.28 -0.05 2.21
N LEU A 96 -2.73 -1.29 2.40
CA LEU A 96 -4.08 -1.61 2.84
C LEU A 96 -4.37 -1.13 4.27
N ILE A 97 -3.37 -1.18 5.15
CA ILE A 97 -3.50 -0.76 6.54
C ILE A 97 -3.02 0.67 6.83
N ALA A 98 -2.43 1.38 5.86
CA ALA A 98 -1.72 2.65 6.10
C ALA A 98 -2.53 3.71 6.87
N HIS A 99 -3.84 3.76 6.64
CA HIS A 99 -4.76 4.69 7.32
C HIS A 99 -4.99 4.34 8.81
N LEU A 100 -4.75 3.09 9.20
CA LEU A 100 -4.89 2.58 10.57
C LEU A 100 -3.59 2.68 11.37
N ILE A 101 -2.45 2.87 10.70
CA ILE A 101 -1.10 2.90 11.31
C ILE A 101 -0.35 4.19 10.99
N ALA A 102 -1.07 5.31 10.88
CA ALA A 102 -0.51 6.57 10.36
C ALA A 102 0.76 7.00 11.12
N GLU A 103 0.76 6.89 12.46
CA GLU A 103 1.92 7.19 13.30
C GLU A 103 3.18 6.39 12.94
N ARG A 104 3.02 5.15 12.46
CA ARG A 104 4.14 4.29 11.99
C ARG A 104 4.59 4.64 10.58
N ILE A 105 3.71 5.21 9.76
CA ILE A 105 4.01 5.64 8.38
C ILE A 105 4.72 7.00 8.35
N THR A 106 4.37 7.92 9.24
CA THR A 106 4.98 9.27 9.32
C THR A 106 6.53 9.25 9.30
N PRO A 107 7.23 8.46 10.13
CA PRO A 107 8.70 8.41 10.07
C PRO A 107 9.25 7.76 8.80
N LEU A 108 8.43 7.04 8.03
CA LEU A 108 8.81 6.33 6.81
C LEU A 108 8.56 7.14 5.53
N LEU A 109 8.01 8.34 5.62
CA LEU A 109 7.78 9.20 4.44
C LEU A 109 9.04 9.42 3.60
N PRO A 110 10.25 9.65 4.17
CA PRO A 110 11.47 9.73 3.37
C PRO A 110 11.77 8.43 2.62
N THR A 111 11.59 7.27 3.27
CA THR A 111 11.79 5.95 2.65
C THR A 111 10.79 5.71 1.52
N LEU A 112 9.51 6.03 1.72
CA LEU A 112 8.47 5.90 0.69
C LEU A 112 8.80 6.79 -0.53
N ARG A 113 9.26 8.02 -0.29
CA ARG A 113 9.73 8.91 -1.36
C ARG A 113 10.87 8.28 -2.16
N THR A 114 11.91 7.80 -1.50
CA THR A 114 13.04 7.10 -2.14
C THR A 114 12.57 5.89 -2.96
N ILE A 115 11.62 5.10 -2.45
CA ILE A 115 11.06 3.96 -3.17
C ILE A 115 10.34 4.43 -4.45
N ILE A 116 9.49 5.45 -4.35
CA ILE A 116 8.76 6.02 -5.49
C ILE A 116 9.72 6.61 -6.53
N GLU A 117 10.84 7.18 -6.12
CA GLU A 117 11.81 7.79 -7.03
C GLU A 117 12.75 6.74 -7.68
N HIS A 118 13.10 5.67 -6.97
CA HIS A 118 14.26 4.85 -7.33
C HIS A 118 14.04 3.34 -7.40
N ASP A 119 12.97 2.78 -6.82
CA ASP A 119 12.76 1.32 -6.93
C ASP A 119 12.53 0.93 -8.39
N LYS A 120 13.21 -0.11 -8.87
CA LYS A 120 13.11 -0.57 -10.26
C LYS A 120 11.74 -1.19 -10.58
N SER A 121 11.05 -1.73 -9.58
CA SER A 121 9.76 -2.40 -9.73
C SER A 121 8.62 -1.39 -9.77
N VAL A 122 7.92 -1.32 -10.90
CA VAL A 122 6.71 -0.49 -11.04
C VAL A 122 5.66 -0.83 -9.98
N ILE A 123 5.54 -2.11 -9.63
CA ILE A 123 4.54 -2.60 -8.68
C ILE A 123 4.86 -2.14 -7.26
N VAL A 124 6.13 -2.20 -6.84
CA VAL A 124 6.55 -1.70 -5.52
C VAL A 124 6.26 -0.20 -5.41
N ARG A 125 6.57 0.57 -6.46
CA ARG A 125 6.28 2.01 -6.50
C ARG A 125 4.79 2.30 -6.49
N ASP A 126 3.99 1.52 -7.20
CA ASP A 126 2.54 1.64 -7.20
C ASP A 126 1.98 1.53 -5.78
N TYR A 127 2.39 0.51 -5.02
CA TYR A 127 1.94 0.34 -3.64
C TYR A 127 2.54 1.36 -2.67
N ALA A 128 3.72 1.91 -2.95
CA ALA A 128 4.26 3.04 -2.18
C ALA A 128 3.39 4.30 -2.35
N VAL A 129 2.96 4.62 -3.59
CA VAL A 129 2.01 5.72 -3.82
C VAL A 129 0.64 5.41 -3.22
N GLU A 130 0.19 4.16 -3.27
CA GLU A 130 -1.06 3.74 -2.62
C GLU A 130 -1.00 3.86 -1.09
N THR A 131 0.15 3.57 -0.50
CA THR A 131 0.42 3.80 0.93
C THR A 131 0.27 5.27 1.28
N LEU A 132 0.86 6.20 0.50
CA LEU A 132 0.67 7.65 0.70
C LEU A 132 -0.79 8.06 0.54
N SER A 133 -1.48 7.53 -0.48
CA SER A 133 -2.89 7.80 -0.73
C SER A 133 -3.76 7.41 0.47
N ASN A 134 -3.55 6.21 1.03
CA ASN A 134 -4.33 5.72 2.16
C ASN A 134 -3.90 6.39 3.47
N TYR A 135 -2.62 6.71 3.65
CA TYR A 135 -2.12 7.51 4.78
C TYR A 135 -2.80 8.88 4.84
N ALA A 136 -2.99 9.56 3.70
CA ALA A 136 -3.71 10.84 3.62
C ALA A 136 -5.17 10.76 4.10
N LYS A 137 -5.78 9.56 4.13
CA LYS A 137 -7.15 9.36 4.61
C LYS A 137 -7.27 9.47 6.13
N ALA A 138 -6.18 9.32 6.88
CA ALA A 138 -6.20 9.22 8.34
C ALA A 138 -6.55 10.55 9.05
N GLY A 139 -6.23 11.71 8.46
CA GLY A 139 -6.60 13.01 9.03
C GLY A 139 -5.90 14.21 8.37
N GLY A 140 -6.13 15.41 8.91
CA GLY A 140 -5.58 16.67 8.37
C GLY A 140 -4.06 16.73 8.33
N GLU A 141 -3.39 16.31 9.41
CA GLU A 141 -1.92 16.30 9.46
C GLU A 141 -1.34 15.30 8.45
N THR A 142 -1.91 14.10 8.37
CA THR A 142 -1.43 13.07 7.44
C THR A 142 -1.69 13.46 5.99
N ALA A 143 -2.84 14.09 5.70
CA ALA A 143 -3.13 14.69 4.40
C ALA A 143 -2.13 15.78 4.03
N HIS A 144 -1.78 16.67 4.97
CA HIS A 144 -0.81 17.73 4.76
C HIS A 144 0.58 17.17 4.40
N LEU A 145 1.04 16.17 5.14
CA LEU A 145 2.32 15.51 4.91
C LEU A 145 2.35 14.69 3.61
N ALA A 146 1.24 14.06 3.24
CA ALA A 146 1.14 13.27 2.02
C ALA A 146 1.07 14.13 0.75
N HIS A 147 0.45 15.32 0.84
CA HIS A 147 0.18 16.19 -0.30
C HIS A 147 1.38 16.43 -1.23
N PRO A 148 2.55 16.93 -0.77
CA PRO A 148 3.68 17.21 -1.66
C PRO A 148 4.19 15.93 -2.35
N LEU A 149 4.23 14.80 -1.66
CA LEU A 149 4.69 13.52 -2.21
C LEU A 149 3.72 12.98 -3.27
N LEU A 150 2.41 13.12 -3.04
CA LEU A 150 1.38 12.73 -4.00
C LEU A 150 1.42 13.62 -5.25
N ARG A 151 1.68 14.93 -5.10
CA ARG A 151 1.87 15.84 -6.23
C ARG A 151 3.06 15.45 -7.09
N GLU A 152 4.19 15.10 -6.49
CA GLU A 152 5.37 14.62 -7.21
C GLU A 152 5.07 13.30 -7.95
N ALA A 153 4.36 12.37 -7.31
CA ALA A 153 4.00 11.09 -7.89
C ALA A 153 3.10 11.17 -9.14
N LEU A 154 2.43 12.31 -9.39
CA LEU A 154 1.63 12.53 -10.61
C LEU A 154 2.47 12.50 -11.89
N THR A 155 3.71 12.98 -11.83
CA THR A 155 4.56 13.20 -13.01
C THR A 155 5.76 12.25 -13.04
N LEU A 156 6.21 11.76 -11.89
CA LEU A 156 7.28 10.78 -11.79
C LEU A 156 7.00 9.55 -12.68
N TRP A 157 8.07 9.04 -13.28
CA TRP A 157 8.02 7.91 -14.22
C TRP A 157 7.03 8.14 -15.39
N VAL A 158 6.98 9.35 -15.93
CA VAL A 158 6.06 9.73 -17.02
C VAL A 158 4.59 9.52 -16.61
N GLY A 159 4.31 9.88 -15.35
CA GLY A 159 3.01 9.75 -14.71
C GLY A 159 2.47 8.33 -14.63
N LYS A 160 3.33 7.30 -14.51
CA LYS A 160 2.89 5.91 -14.38
C LYS A 160 1.93 5.69 -13.20
N HIS A 161 2.12 6.44 -12.11
CA HIS A 161 1.41 6.26 -10.86
C HIS A 161 0.24 7.26 -10.65
N ARG A 162 -0.03 8.10 -11.66
CA ARG A 162 -0.96 9.24 -11.54
C ARG A 162 -2.38 8.88 -11.09
N ALA A 163 -2.91 7.71 -11.46
CA ALA A 163 -4.23 7.28 -10.99
C ALA A 163 -4.28 7.15 -9.45
N ARG A 164 -3.24 6.56 -8.85
CA ARG A 164 -3.14 6.40 -7.39
C ARG A 164 -2.84 7.73 -6.71
N ALA A 165 -2.00 8.56 -7.31
CA ALA A 165 -1.71 9.90 -6.82
C ALA A 165 -2.99 10.77 -6.78
N LEU A 166 -3.80 10.78 -7.86
CA LEU A 166 -5.08 11.50 -7.91
C LEU A 166 -6.07 11.01 -6.84
N LYS A 167 -6.16 9.69 -6.64
CA LYS A 167 -6.96 9.13 -5.54
C LYS A 167 -6.49 9.64 -4.17
N GLY A 168 -5.18 9.68 -3.95
CA GLY A 168 -4.60 10.23 -2.73
C GLY A 168 -4.91 11.71 -2.56
N LEU A 169 -4.82 12.51 -3.62
CA LEU A 169 -5.16 13.93 -3.59
C LEU A 169 -6.64 14.16 -3.28
N ALA A 170 -7.54 13.25 -3.67
CA ALA A 170 -8.95 13.33 -3.27
C ALA A 170 -9.12 13.15 -1.75
N ASN A 171 -8.36 12.23 -1.14
CA ASN A 171 -8.29 12.09 0.32
C ASN A 171 -7.70 13.35 0.97
N VAL A 172 -6.68 13.97 0.35
CA VAL A 172 -6.10 15.23 0.83
C VAL A 172 -7.14 16.34 0.88
N VAL A 173 -7.89 16.58 -0.21
CA VAL A 173 -8.91 17.63 -0.27
C VAL A 173 -10.02 17.41 0.76
N THR A 174 -10.37 16.16 1.04
CA THR A 174 -11.39 15.82 2.06
C THR A 174 -11.00 16.35 3.45
N HIS A 175 -9.71 16.34 3.78
CA HIS A 175 -9.20 16.81 5.08
C HIS A 175 -8.60 18.21 5.03
N LEU A 176 -8.27 18.73 3.84
CA LEU A 176 -7.75 20.07 3.61
C LEU A 176 -8.58 20.80 2.53
N PRO A 177 -9.84 21.20 2.84
CA PRO A 177 -10.73 21.88 1.89
C PRO A 177 -10.13 23.14 1.25
N SER A 178 -9.21 23.82 1.95
CA SER A 178 -8.50 25.00 1.43
C SER A 178 -7.71 24.73 0.15
N LEU A 179 -7.36 23.46 -0.13
CA LEU A 179 -6.65 23.05 -1.35
C LEU A 179 -7.61 22.77 -2.53
N ALA A 180 -8.92 22.79 -2.34
CA ALA A 180 -9.89 22.40 -3.37
C ALA A 180 -9.79 23.24 -4.66
N PHE A 181 -9.55 24.54 -4.55
CA PHE A 181 -9.41 25.41 -5.72
C PHE A 181 -8.16 25.05 -6.54
N GLU A 182 -7.02 24.89 -5.87
CA GLU A 182 -5.76 24.48 -6.50
C GLU A 182 -5.91 23.10 -7.18
N MET A 183 -6.51 22.14 -6.47
CA MET A 183 -6.71 20.79 -6.98
C MET A 183 -7.72 20.73 -8.14
N SER A 184 -8.69 21.64 -8.18
CA SER A 184 -9.63 21.75 -9.31
C SER A 184 -8.93 22.18 -10.59
N GLY A 185 -8.00 23.14 -10.53
CA GLY A 185 -7.20 23.51 -11.71
C GLY A 185 -6.32 22.34 -12.19
N LEU A 186 -5.74 21.58 -11.25
CA LEU A 186 -4.91 20.43 -11.58
C LEU A 186 -5.69 19.28 -12.23
N VAL A 187 -6.93 19.00 -11.78
CA VAL A 187 -7.66 17.81 -12.22
C VAL A 187 -8.13 17.88 -13.67
N GLU A 188 -8.28 19.08 -14.23
CA GLU A 188 -8.72 19.32 -15.62
C GLU A 188 -7.86 18.56 -16.63
N ASP A 189 -6.55 18.55 -16.42
CA ASP A 189 -5.56 17.85 -17.27
C ASP A 189 -5.78 16.33 -17.34
N TYR A 190 -6.46 15.75 -16.35
CA TYR A 190 -6.61 14.30 -16.19
C TYR A 190 -8.03 13.78 -16.51
N LEU A 191 -9.02 14.67 -16.67
CA LEU A 191 -10.40 14.28 -16.94
C LEU A 191 -10.58 13.56 -18.30
N GLN A 192 -9.69 13.87 -19.25
CA GLN A 192 -9.66 13.27 -20.59
C GLN A 192 -8.48 12.32 -20.82
N ASP A 193 -7.83 11.84 -19.75
CA ASP A 193 -6.71 10.91 -19.87
C ASP A 193 -7.08 9.66 -20.69
N ALA A 194 -6.15 9.17 -21.51
CA ALA A 194 -6.35 7.99 -22.33
C ALA A 194 -6.68 6.74 -21.50
N LYS A 195 -6.20 6.66 -20.25
CA LYS A 195 -6.44 5.52 -19.34
C LYS A 195 -7.73 5.72 -18.54
N GLY A 196 -8.65 4.76 -18.64
CA GLY A 196 -9.92 4.78 -17.90
C GLY A 196 -9.78 4.89 -16.38
N VAL A 197 -8.78 4.21 -15.79
CA VAL A 197 -8.52 4.28 -14.35
C VAL A 197 -8.07 5.67 -13.89
N VAL A 198 -7.36 6.41 -14.73
CA VAL A 198 -6.93 7.79 -14.43
C VAL A 198 -8.12 8.73 -14.49
N LYS A 199 -8.96 8.63 -15.53
CA LYS A 199 -10.20 9.42 -15.63
C LYS A 199 -11.13 9.18 -14.44
N LYS A 200 -11.23 7.94 -13.96
CA LYS A 200 -12.02 7.62 -12.77
C LYS A 200 -11.46 8.35 -11.54
N ALA A 201 -10.16 8.25 -11.28
CA ALA A 201 -9.52 8.92 -10.15
C ALA A 201 -9.61 10.46 -10.26
N ALA A 202 -9.48 11.01 -11.46
CA ALA A 202 -9.66 12.45 -11.72
C ALA A 202 -11.09 12.90 -11.39
N LYS A 203 -12.11 12.14 -11.79
CA LYS A 203 -13.51 12.45 -11.42
C LYS A 203 -13.76 12.37 -9.91
N GLU A 204 -13.12 11.42 -9.22
CA GLU A 204 -13.19 11.32 -7.76
C GLU A 204 -12.57 12.56 -7.09
N LEU A 205 -11.40 13.02 -7.55
CA LEU A 205 -10.78 14.26 -7.08
C LEU A 205 -11.65 15.50 -7.38
N GLN A 206 -12.18 15.61 -8.61
CA GLN A 206 -13.08 16.71 -8.98
C GLN A 206 -14.31 16.78 -8.05
N LYS A 207 -14.91 15.63 -7.75
CA LYS A 207 -16.04 15.54 -6.81
C LYS A 207 -15.63 15.95 -5.40
N ALA A 208 -14.45 15.54 -4.93
CA ALA A 208 -13.94 15.95 -3.62
C ALA A 208 -13.77 17.48 -3.53
N CYS A 209 -13.25 18.12 -4.59
CA CYS A 209 -13.16 19.58 -4.65
C CYS A 209 -14.52 20.28 -4.63
N GLN A 210 -15.50 19.76 -5.38
CA GLN A 210 -16.86 20.32 -5.41
C GLN A 210 -17.55 20.25 -4.05
N ASN A 211 -17.31 19.19 -3.27
CA ASN A 211 -17.89 19.01 -1.95
C ASN A 211 -17.20 19.85 -0.85
N ALA A 212 -16.06 20.46 -1.15
CA ALA A 212 -15.28 21.28 -0.23
C ALA A 212 -15.69 22.77 -0.25
N HIS A 213 -16.62 23.15 -1.14
CA HIS A 213 -17.23 24.47 -1.27
C HIS A 213 -18.63 24.48 -0.63
#